data_AF-A0A0G0SZ34-F1
#
_entry.id   AF-A0A0G0SZ34-F1
#
_cell.length_a   1.000
_cell.length_b   1.000
_cell.length_c   1.000
_cell.angle_alpha   90.00
_cell.angle_beta   90.00
_cell.angle_gamma   90.00
#
_symmetry.space_group_name_H-M   'P 1'
#
loop_
_entity.id
_entity.type
_entity.pdbx_description
1 polymer ?
#
loop_
_entity_poly.entity_id
_entity_poly.type
_entity_poly.pdbx_seq_one_letter_code
_entity_poly.pdbx_strand_id
1 'polypeptide(L)' 'MEIKDVEKLAELVKIELSEEEKKTILKDMDGILAYVKAIEEVDVGNVTAQYGLHNIWREDETS' A
#
# COMPACT_ATOMS: atom_id res chain seq x y z
N MET A 1 -11.29 7.44 6.69
CA MET A 1 -11.39 6.03 7.17
C MET A 1 -12.04 6.00 8.54
N GLU A 2 -12.33 4.82 9.08
CA GLU A 2 -12.62 4.62 10.50
C GLU A 2 -11.43 3.96 11.24
N ILE A 3 -11.41 4.02 12.58
CA ILE A 3 -10.39 3.35 13.40
C ILE A 3 -10.31 1.84 13.11
N LYS A 4 -11.45 1.21 12.82
CA LYS A 4 -11.51 -0.22 12.45
C LYS A 4 -10.72 -0.54 11.18
N ASP A 5 -10.60 0.41 10.26
CA ASP A 5 -9.81 0.21 9.04
C ASP A 5 -8.31 0.19 9.38
N VAL A 6 -7.87 1.07 10.29
CA VAL A 6 -6.49 1.09 10.80
C VAL A 6 -6.16 -0.19 11.55
N GLU A 7 -7.09 -0.72 12.35
CA GLU A 7 -6.91 -2.00 13.06
C GLU A 7 -6.75 -3.18 12.10
N LYS A 8 -7.59 -3.26 11.07
CA LYS A 8 -7.49 -4.31 10.04
C LYS A 8 -6.17 -4.21 9.28
N LEU A 9 -5.74 -3.00 8.91
CA LEU A 9 -4.48 -2.79 8.22
C LEU A 9 -3.30 -3.22 9.10
N ALA A 10 -3.31 -2.84 10.37
CA ALA A 10 -2.30 -3.21 11.35
C ALA A 10 -2.20 -4.74 11.53
N GLU A 11 -3.34 -5.44 11.57
CA GLU A 11 -3.39 -6.90 11.59
C GLU A 11 -2.80 -7.52 10.32
N LEU A 12 -3.13 -7.01 9.13
CA LEU A 12 -2.59 -7.48 7.85
C LEU A 12 -1.06 -7.42 7.81
N VAL A 13 -0.47 -6.33 8.32
CA VAL A 13 0.98 -6.13 8.33
C VAL A 13 1.67 -6.58 9.62
N LYS A 14 0.92 -7.18 10.55
CA LYS A 14 1.40 -7.69 11.85
C LYS A 14 2.10 -6.64 12.70
N ILE A 15 1.55 -5.43 12.74
CA ILE A 15 2.02 -4.33 13.59
C ILE A 15 1.05 -4.16 14.75
N GLU A 16 1.57 -4.13 15.97
CA GLU A 16 0.79 -3.78 17.16
C GLU A 16 0.81 -2.26 17.35
N LEU A 17 -0.36 -1.66 17.55
CA LEU A 17 -0.53 -0.21 17.70
C LEU A 17 -1.32 0.09 18.97
N SER A 18 -0.83 1.05 19.75
CA SER A 18 -1.59 1.62 20.87
C SER A 18 -2.76 2.48 20.40
N GLU A 19 -3.71 2.76 21.30
CA GLU A 19 -4.87 3.60 21.01
C GLU A 19 -4.51 5.04 20.58
N GLU A 20 -3.39 5.58 21.08
CA GLU A 20 -2.91 6.91 20.68
C GLU A 20 -2.27 6.90 19.29
N GLU A 21 -1.50 5.87 18.98
CA GLU A 21 -0.91 5.67 17.65
C GLU A 21 -1.99 5.44 16.60
N LYS A 22 -3.03 4.66 16.90
CA LYS A 22 -4.18 4.46 16.01
C LYS A 22 -4.83 5.78 15.60
N LYS A 23 -5.03 6.71 16.54
CA LYS A 23 -5.61 8.04 16.26
C LYS A 23 -4.69 8.91 15.40
N THR A 24 -3.39 8.83 15.65
CA THR A 24 -2.38 9.57 14.89
C THR A 24 -2.32 9.07 13.46
N ILE A 25 -2.19 7.74 13.29
CA ILE A 25 -2.16 7.08 11.99
C ILE A 25 -3.45 7.30 11.21
N LEU A 26 -4.62 7.28 11.86
CA LEU A 26 -5.88 7.58 11.19
C LEU A 26 -5.86 8.96 10.51
N LYS A 27 -5.41 9.98 11.25
CA LYS A 27 -5.30 11.35 10.73
C LYS A 27 -4.27 11.45 9.60
N ASP A 28 -3.13 10.80 9.77
CA ASP A 28 -2.06 10.83 8.76
C ASP A 28 -2.49 10.10 7.48
N MET A 29 -3.19 8.97 7.61
CA MET A 29 -3.73 8.21 6.48
C MET A 29 -4.82 8.97 5.72
N ASP A 30 -5.70 9.70 6.41
CA ASP A 30 -6.68 10.56 5.75
C ASP A 30 -5.98 11.65 4.91
N GLY A 31 -4.88 12.23 5.40
CA GLY A 31 -4.05 13.19 4.66
C GLY A 31 -3.35 12.58 3.45
N ILE A 32 -2.75 11.39 3.62
CA ILE A 32 -2.06 10.68 2.54
C ILE A 32 -3.05 10.27 1.44
N LEU A 33 -4.21 9.73 1.79
CA LEU A 33 -5.25 9.38 0.80
C LEU A 33 -5.77 10.61 0.07
N ALA A 34 -5.94 11.75 0.76
CA ALA A 34 -6.34 12.99 0.12
C ALA A 34 -5.31 13.48 -0.90
N TYR A 35 -4.02 13.36 -0.58
CA TYR A 35 -2.94 13.69 -1.51
C TYR A 35 -2.92 12.74 -2.72
N VAL A 36 -3.02 11.42 -2.48
CA VAL A 36 -2.98 10.41 -3.54
C VAL A 36 -4.18 10.56 -4.49
N LYS A 37 -5.36 10.96 -4.00
CA LYS A 37 -6.54 11.22 -4.84
C LYS A 37 -6.30 12.22 -5.98
N ALA A 38 -5.31 13.10 -5.87
CA ALA A 38 -4.95 14.00 -6.96
C ALA A 38 -4.61 13.25 -8.27
N ILE A 39 -4.17 11.98 -8.20
CA ILE A 39 -3.90 11.18 -9.39
C ILE A 39 -5.18 10.79 -10.16
N GLU A 40 -6.35 10.77 -9.51
CA GLU A 40 -7.63 10.43 -10.14
C GLU A 40 -8.11 11.51 -11.11
N GLU A 41 -7.59 12.75 -10.99
CA GLU A 41 -7.92 13.86 -11.89
C GLU A 41 -7.28 13.70 -13.29
N VAL A 42 -6.33 12.77 -13.43
CA VAL A 42 -5.60 12.54 -14.68
C VAL A 42 -6.33 11.46 -15.49
N ASP A 43 -6.80 11.82 -16.69
CA ASP A 43 -7.32 10.84 -17.64
C ASP A 43 -6.18 9.99 -18.19
N VAL A 44 -6.18 8.70 -17.81
CA VAL A 44 -5.21 7.71 -18.25
C VAL A 44 -5.70 6.88 -19.43
N GLY A 45 -6.91 7.10 -19.94
CA GLY A 45 -7.46 6.33 -21.05
C GLY A 45 -7.44 4.81 -20.80
N ASN A 46 -7.16 4.01 -21.83
CA ASN A 46 -7.11 2.56 -21.74
C ASN A 46 -5.66 2.05 -21.79
N VAL A 47 -5.00 2.02 -20.62
CA VAL A 47 -3.59 1.62 -20.49
C VAL A 47 -3.51 0.22 -19.90
N THR A 48 -2.83 -0.70 -20.61
CA THR A 48 -2.44 -2.00 -20.06
C THR A 48 -1.09 -1.89 -19.36
N ALA A 49 -1.00 -2.41 -18.14
CA ALA A 49 0.27 -2.46 -17.41
C ALA A 49 1.30 -3.28 -18.20
N GLN A 50 2.41 -2.66 -18.60
CA GLN A 50 3.51 -3.34 -19.26
C GLN A 50 4.54 -3.77 -18.24
N TYR A 51 4.74 -5.08 -18.13
CA TYR A 51 5.79 -5.67 -17.30
C TYR A 51 6.92 -6.17 -18.21
N GLY A 52 8.16 -5.82 -17.89
CA GLY A 52 9.37 -6.29 -18.59
C GLY A 52 9.70 -7.75 -18.24
N LEU A 53 8.76 -8.66 -18.46
CA LEU A 53 8.89 -10.06 -18.07
C LEU A 53 9.96 -10.74 -18.92
N HIS A 54 10.96 -11.31 -18.25
CA HIS A 54 11.93 -12.22 -18.84
C HIS A 54 12.28 -13.27 -17.79
N ASN A 55 12.67 -14.45 -18.23
CA ASN A 55 13.04 -15.52 -17.32
C ASN A 55 14.42 -15.23 -16.72
N ILE A 56 14.49 -15.17 -15.39
CA ILE A 56 15.74 -15.10 -14.64
C ILE A 56 15.98 -16.50 -14.05
N TRP A 57 16.84 -17.26 -14.71
CA TRP A 57 17.19 -18.62 -14.28
C TRP A 57 18.31 -18.57 -13.24
N ARG A 58 18.25 -19.45 -12.25
CA ARG A 58 19.33 -19.72 -11.32
C ARG A 58 19.88 -21.11 -11.61
N GLU A 59 21.19 -21.23 -11.74
CA GLU A 59 21.86 -22.53 -11.85
C GLU A 59 21.64 -23.37 -10.57
N ASP A 60 21.63 -24.70 -10.73
CA ASP A 60 21.47 -25.65 -9.62
C ASP A 60 22.85 -26.05 -9.07
N GLU A 61 23.49 -25.14 -8.36
CA GLU A 61 24.80 -25.34 -7.73
C GLU A 61 24.71 -25.27 -6.20
N THR A 62 25.36 -26.22 -5.51
CA THR A 62 25.51 -26.22 -4.03
C THR A 62 26.71 -25.36 -3.62
N SER A 63 26.51 -24.47 -2.63
CA SER A 63 27.55 -23.60 -2.06
C SER A 63 28.57 -24.34 -1.21
#